data_AF-X0RMJ5-F1
#
_entry.id   AF-X0RMJ5-F1
#
_cell.length_a   1.000
_cell.length_b   1.000
_cell.length_c   1.000
_cell.angle_alpha   90.00
_cell.angle_beta   90.00
_cell.angle_gamma   90.00
#
_symmetry.space_group_name_H-M   'P 1'
#
loop_
_entity.id
_entity.type
_entity.pdbx_description
1 polymer ?
#
loop_
_entity_poly.entity_id
_entity_poly.type
_entity_poly.pdbx_seq_one_letter_code
_entity_poly.pdbx_strand_id
1 'polypeptide(L)'
;MSDIAATDLEAAYDKRKMWNQMRMMPTDFTDLSGEKTFTYLMNGKTTAANWTQLVKAGQPVKLRFINASAQTIFDVRILGLKMTVVATDGIDVAPVAIDDFRIGVAETYDVIVTPTQDAHTIFAQNIDRSGYVATTLATKKRRTSCHTCYGQDRMANHGRYDGCDG
;
A
#
# COMPACT_ATOMS: atom_id res chain seq x y z
N MET A 1 -26.91 -49.88 11.55
CA MET A 1 -26.45 -48.49 11.78
C MET A 1 -25.01 -48.26 11.29
N SER A 2 -24.59 -48.87 10.16
CA SER A 2 -23.23 -48.68 9.61
C SER A 2 -23.19 -48.00 8.24
N ASP A 3 -24.34 -47.78 7.60
CA ASP A 3 -24.40 -47.33 6.20
C ASP A 3 -24.41 -45.80 6.06
N ILE A 4 -24.99 -45.08 7.04
CA ILE A 4 -25.15 -43.62 6.98
C ILE A 4 -23.77 -42.91 6.99
N ALA A 5 -22.80 -43.42 7.75
CA ALA A 5 -21.48 -42.81 7.86
C ALA A 5 -20.64 -42.96 6.58
N ALA A 6 -20.81 -44.06 5.83
CA ALA A 6 -20.09 -44.29 4.58
C ALA A 6 -20.66 -43.43 3.44
N THR A 7 -21.99 -43.37 3.32
CA THR A 7 -22.67 -42.52 2.33
C THR A 7 -22.38 -41.03 2.55
N ASP A 8 -22.27 -40.59 3.81
CA ASP A 8 -22.00 -39.19 4.15
C ASP A 8 -20.54 -38.80 3.89
N LEU A 9 -19.59 -39.75 4.03
CA LEU A 9 -18.19 -39.54 3.68
C LEU A 9 -18.00 -39.42 2.17
N GLU A 10 -18.67 -40.27 1.40
CA GLU A 10 -18.64 -40.27 -0.07
C GLU A 10 -19.27 -38.99 -0.62
N ALA A 11 -20.43 -38.59 -0.08
CA ALA A 11 -21.07 -37.32 -0.41
C ALA A 11 -20.21 -36.09 -0.03
N ALA A 12 -19.49 -36.15 1.10
CA ALA A 12 -18.55 -35.10 1.51
C ALA A 12 -17.34 -35.04 0.57
N TYR A 13 -16.86 -36.19 0.09
CA TYR A 13 -15.74 -36.27 -0.85
C TYR A 13 -16.14 -35.71 -2.22
N ASP A 14 -17.32 -36.07 -2.72
CA ASP A 14 -17.85 -35.56 -3.99
C ASP A 14 -18.16 -34.06 -3.93
N LYS A 15 -18.69 -33.56 -2.81
CA LYS A 15 -18.85 -32.10 -2.59
C LYS A 15 -17.50 -31.38 -2.58
N ARG A 16 -16.48 -31.94 -1.91
CA ARG A 16 -15.11 -31.39 -1.94
C ARG A 16 -14.49 -31.42 -3.33
N LYS A 17 -14.73 -32.50 -4.08
CA LYS A 17 -14.25 -32.66 -5.45
C LYS A 17 -14.92 -31.66 -6.40
N MET A 18 -16.23 -31.45 -6.29
CA MET A 18 -16.95 -30.40 -7.00
C MET A 18 -16.43 -29.00 -6.65
N TRP A 19 -16.22 -28.71 -5.35
CA TRP A 19 -15.67 -27.42 -4.91
C TRP A 19 -14.25 -27.16 -5.44
N ASN A 20 -13.39 -28.19 -5.46
CA ASN A 20 -12.06 -28.10 -6.07
C ASN A 20 -12.08 -28.02 -7.61
N GLN A 21 -13.16 -28.48 -8.25
CA GLN A 21 -13.37 -28.39 -9.69
C GLN A 21 -14.05 -27.08 -10.12
N MET A 22 -14.66 -26.34 -9.19
CA MET A 22 -15.11 -24.98 -9.42
C MET A 22 -13.87 -24.12 -9.66
N ARG A 23 -13.61 -23.78 -10.93
CA ARG A 23 -12.47 -22.98 -11.40
C ARG A 23 -12.64 -21.50 -11.08
N MET A 24 -13.06 -21.14 -9.87
CA MET A 24 -12.94 -19.74 -9.45
C MET A 24 -11.48 -19.47 -9.16
N MET A 25 -10.87 -18.58 -9.95
CA MET A 25 -9.55 -18.07 -9.62
C MET A 25 -9.66 -17.28 -8.31
N PRO A 26 -8.67 -17.35 -7.41
CA PRO A 26 -8.68 -16.57 -6.16
C PRO A 26 -8.80 -15.04 -6.38
N THR A 27 -8.60 -14.58 -7.62
CA THR A 27 -8.65 -13.20 -8.08
C THR A 27 -9.97 -12.80 -8.77
N ASP A 28 -11.02 -13.62 -8.70
CA ASP A 28 -12.32 -13.41 -9.37
C ASP A 28 -13.18 -12.27 -8.78
N PHE A 29 -12.55 -11.25 -8.20
CA PHE A 29 -13.20 -10.00 -7.80
C PHE A 29 -13.08 -8.91 -8.89
N THR A 30 -12.26 -9.11 -9.93
CA THR A 30 -11.98 -8.14 -11.00
C THR A 30 -11.95 -8.84 -12.38
N ASP A 31 -12.60 -8.26 -13.38
CA ASP A 31 -12.72 -8.79 -14.76
C ASP A 31 -11.35 -8.86 -15.49
N LEU A 32 -10.40 -8.00 -15.07
CA LEU A 32 -9.01 -8.02 -15.48
C LEU A 32 -8.13 -7.97 -14.22
N SER A 33 -7.47 -9.09 -13.89
CA SER A 33 -6.63 -9.20 -12.69
C SER A 33 -5.13 -9.21 -13.02
N GLY A 34 -4.30 -8.74 -12.07
CA GLY A 34 -2.86 -8.94 -12.07
C GLY A 34 -1.96 -7.71 -12.28
N GLU A 35 -0.84 -7.69 -11.55
CA GLU A 35 0.33 -6.82 -11.77
C GLU A 35 0.89 -6.87 -13.21
N LYS A 36 0.63 -7.95 -13.95
CA LYS A 36 1.04 -8.08 -15.36
C LYS A 36 0.17 -7.26 -16.31
N THR A 37 -1.04 -6.92 -15.90
CA THR A 37 -2.03 -6.20 -16.72
C THR A 37 -2.05 -4.72 -16.37
N PHE A 38 -1.90 -4.38 -15.08
CA PHE A 38 -1.95 -3.00 -14.60
C PHE A 38 -0.69 -2.59 -13.85
N THR A 39 -0.18 -1.40 -14.17
CA THR A 39 0.82 -0.71 -13.35
C THR A 39 0.10 0.26 -12.42
N TYR A 40 0.13 -0.02 -11.12
CA TYR A 40 -0.47 0.86 -10.11
C TYR A 40 0.46 2.02 -9.79
N LEU A 41 -0.11 3.22 -9.74
CA LEU A 41 0.61 4.46 -9.53
C LEU A 41 0.01 5.23 -8.36
N MET A 42 0.87 5.89 -7.60
CA MET A 42 0.48 6.87 -6.60
C MET A 42 1.26 8.14 -6.88
N ASN A 43 0.54 9.24 -7.10
CA ASN A 43 1.12 10.51 -7.60
C ASN A 43 2.03 10.32 -8.82
N GLY A 44 1.61 9.47 -9.76
CA GLY A 44 2.33 9.19 -11.00
C GLY A 44 3.61 8.35 -10.85
N LYS A 45 3.84 7.76 -9.67
CA LYS A 45 5.04 6.95 -9.39
C LYS A 45 4.65 5.52 -9.02
N THR A 46 5.46 4.57 -9.47
CA THR A 46 5.36 3.16 -9.08
C THR A 46 5.93 2.95 -7.68
N THR A 47 5.64 1.78 -7.09
CA THR A 47 6.27 1.34 -5.83
C THR A 47 7.79 1.38 -5.89
N ALA A 48 8.40 0.94 -7.01
CA ALA A 48 9.85 0.93 -7.18
C ALA A 48 10.45 2.35 -7.17
N ALA A 49 9.73 3.33 -7.74
CA ALA A 49 10.12 4.73 -7.69
C ALA A 49 9.91 5.35 -6.30
N ASN A 50 9.12 4.71 -5.43
CA ASN A 50 8.81 5.08 -4.05
C ASN A 50 8.67 6.59 -3.83
N TRP A 51 7.58 7.17 -4.32
CA TRP A 51 7.26 8.57 -4.03
C TRP A 51 7.30 8.79 -2.51
N THR A 52 8.01 9.83 -2.09
CA THR A 52 8.19 10.11 -0.66
C THR A 52 7.73 11.54 -0.37
N GLN A 53 6.75 11.68 0.51
CA GLN A 53 6.27 12.96 0.99
C GLN A 53 6.91 13.31 2.32
N LEU A 54 7.50 14.50 2.41
CA LEU A 54 8.02 15.03 3.66
C LEU A 54 6.92 15.71 4.45
N VAL A 55 6.80 15.35 5.73
CA VAL A 55 5.85 15.94 6.68
C VAL A 55 6.53 16.25 8.01
N LYS A 56 5.91 17.09 8.84
CA LYS A 56 6.42 17.36 10.18
C LYS A 56 5.81 16.38 11.17
N ALA A 57 6.65 15.74 11.97
CA ALA A 57 6.20 14.88 13.06
C ALA A 57 5.32 15.66 14.04
N GLY A 58 4.22 15.06 14.50
CA GLY A 58 3.28 15.64 15.46
C GLY A 58 2.36 16.72 14.90
N GLN A 59 2.56 17.18 13.66
CA GLN A 59 1.65 18.12 13.01
C GLN A 59 0.56 17.34 12.26
N PRO A 60 -0.74 17.54 12.56
CA PRO A 60 -1.81 16.94 11.78
C PRO A 60 -1.72 17.39 10.33
N VAL A 61 -1.76 16.43 9.42
CA VAL A 61 -1.79 16.67 7.98
C VAL A 61 -3.07 16.08 7.41
N LYS A 62 -3.73 16.84 6.53
CA LYS A 62 -4.89 16.38 5.76
C LYS A 62 -4.40 15.77 4.45
N LEU A 63 -4.65 14.48 4.27
CA LEU A 63 -4.39 13.74 3.04
C LEU A 63 -5.71 13.59 2.28
N ARG A 64 -5.69 13.94 0.99
CA ARG A 64 -6.81 13.73 0.07
C ARG A 64 -6.48 12.54 -0.82
N PHE A 65 -7.21 11.46 -0.64
CA PHE A 65 -7.16 10.28 -1.50
C PHE A 65 -8.15 10.46 -2.64
N ILE A 66 -7.69 10.21 -3.86
CA ILE A 66 -8.49 10.29 -5.09
C ILE A 66 -8.21 9.03 -5.88
N ASN A 67 -9.22 8.20 -6.11
CA ASN A 67 -9.05 7.04 -6.97
C ASN A 67 -9.25 7.44 -8.44
N ALA A 68 -8.14 7.71 -9.11
CA ALA A 68 -8.09 8.04 -10.54
C ALA A 68 -7.88 6.81 -11.44
N SER A 69 -8.15 5.60 -10.95
CA SER A 69 -8.04 4.39 -11.78
C SER A 69 -9.24 4.23 -12.73
N ALA A 70 -9.09 3.40 -13.76
CA ALA A 70 -10.18 3.15 -14.70
C ALA A 70 -11.24 2.16 -14.18
N GLN A 71 -10.83 1.21 -13.33
CA GLN A 71 -11.71 0.12 -12.87
C GLN A 71 -11.35 -0.44 -11.49
N THR A 72 -10.23 -0.02 -10.88
CA THR A 72 -9.67 -0.70 -9.72
C THR A 72 -10.17 -0.10 -8.42
N ILE A 73 -10.62 -0.97 -7.52
CA ILE A 73 -10.95 -0.62 -6.14
C ILE A 73 -9.73 -0.89 -5.27
N PHE A 74 -9.37 0.05 -4.40
CA PHE A 74 -8.20 -0.08 -3.53
C PHE A 74 -8.60 -0.16 -2.05
N ASP A 75 -7.92 -1.03 -1.31
CA ASP A 75 -7.85 -0.97 0.14
C ASP A 75 -6.62 -0.16 0.53
N VAL A 76 -6.85 1.00 1.16
CA VAL A 76 -5.80 1.94 1.57
C VAL A 76 -5.57 1.82 3.07
N ARG A 77 -4.29 1.71 3.45
CA ARG A 77 -3.85 1.70 4.85
C ARG A 77 -2.55 2.48 5.00
N ILE A 78 -2.32 3.03 6.19
CA ILE A 78 -1.05 3.65 6.53
C ILE A 78 -0.43 2.86 7.68
N LEU A 79 0.71 2.24 7.43
CA LEU A 79 1.33 1.35 8.40
C LEU A 79 1.81 2.14 9.63
N GLY A 80 1.29 1.76 10.80
CA GLY A 80 1.66 2.37 12.08
C GLY A 80 1.02 3.73 12.37
N LEU A 81 -0.01 4.14 11.62
CA LEU A 81 -0.78 5.35 11.88
C LEU A 81 -2.28 5.10 11.81
N LYS A 82 -3.02 5.63 12.79
CA LYS A 82 -4.47 5.77 12.69
C LYS A 82 -4.84 6.93 11.77
N MET A 83 -5.91 6.75 11.02
CA MET A 83 -6.47 7.77 10.15
C MET A 83 -7.82 8.21 10.68
N THR A 84 -8.18 9.48 10.48
CA THR A 84 -9.51 9.99 10.78
C THR A 84 -10.14 10.53 9.50
N VAL A 85 -11.20 9.89 9.00
CA VAL A 85 -11.94 10.38 7.84
C VAL A 85 -12.75 11.60 8.26
N VAL A 86 -12.66 12.67 7.48
CA VAL A 86 -13.37 13.93 7.74
C VAL A 86 -14.23 14.41 6.56
N ALA A 87 -13.96 13.93 5.34
CA ALA A 87 -14.84 14.17 4.21
C ALA A 87 -14.83 12.98 3.24
N THR A 88 -15.95 12.79 2.55
CA THR A 88 -16.15 11.79 1.49
C THR A 88 -16.79 12.48 0.30
N ASP A 89 -16.24 12.30 -0.90
CA ASP A 89 -16.73 12.93 -2.15
C ASP A 89 -16.89 14.45 -2.06
N GLY A 90 -16.01 15.09 -1.30
CA GLY A 90 -16.02 16.53 -1.07
C GLY A 90 -17.06 17.02 -0.07
N ILE A 91 -17.82 16.12 0.56
CA ILE A 91 -18.80 16.44 1.60
C ILE A 91 -18.19 16.14 2.97
N ASP A 92 -18.20 17.11 3.87
CA ASP A 92 -17.72 16.93 5.24
C ASP A 92 -18.61 15.94 6.00
N VAL A 93 -17.98 15.03 6.74
CA VAL A 93 -18.65 14.02 7.56
C VAL A 93 -18.21 14.14 9.02
N ALA A 94 -18.96 13.52 9.92
CA ALA A 94 -18.52 13.39 11.31
C ALA A 94 -17.17 12.64 11.35
N PRO A 95 -16.16 13.11 12.11
CA PRO A 95 -14.85 12.45 12.14
C PRO A 95 -14.92 11.00 12.60
N VAL A 96 -14.44 10.07 11.77
CA VAL A 96 -14.42 8.63 12.08
C VAL A 96 -12.99 8.11 12.07
N ALA A 97 -12.55 7.55 13.20
CA ALA A 97 -11.23 6.94 13.33
C ALA A 97 -11.23 5.52 12.73
N ILE A 98 -10.28 5.24 11.84
CA ILE A 98 -10.15 3.99 11.10
C ILE A 98 -8.66 3.60 10.94
N ASP A 99 -8.41 2.33 10.68
CA ASP A 99 -7.07 1.79 10.37
C ASP A 99 -6.87 1.55 8.87
N ASP A 100 -7.96 1.22 8.15
CA ASP A 100 -8.00 1.07 6.70
C ASP A 100 -9.37 1.45 6.15
N PHE A 101 -9.42 1.78 4.86
CA PHE A 101 -10.67 2.00 4.14
C PHE A 101 -10.56 1.53 2.71
N ARG A 102 -11.72 1.29 2.11
CA ARG A 102 -11.87 0.95 0.70
C ARG A 102 -12.29 2.18 -0.09
N ILE A 103 -11.67 2.39 -1.24
CA ILE A 103 -11.98 3.49 -2.15
C ILE A 103 -12.31 2.93 -3.54
N GLY A 104 -13.54 3.17 -3.97
CA GLY A 104 -14.06 2.85 -5.29
C GLY A 104 -13.53 3.80 -6.37
N VAL A 105 -13.84 3.51 -7.63
CA VAL A 105 -13.40 4.32 -8.78
C VAL A 105 -14.05 5.71 -8.70
N ALA A 106 -13.25 6.76 -8.94
CA ALA A 106 -13.65 8.16 -8.89
C ALA A 106 -14.10 8.69 -7.50
N GLU A 107 -14.05 7.87 -6.45
CA GLU A 107 -14.31 8.34 -5.09
C GLU A 107 -13.15 9.18 -4.54
N THR A 108 -13.47 10.03 -3.57
CA THR A 108 -12.48 10.80 -2.82
C THR A 108 -12.70 10.74 -1.32
N TYR A 109 -11.60 10.65 -0.55
CA TYR A 109 -11.63 10.65 0.91
C TYR A 109 -10.61 11.66 1.44
N ASP A 110 -11.06 12.59 2.28
CA ASP A 110 -10.17 13.42 3.07
C ASP A 110 -9.96 12.75 4.43
N VAL A 111 -8.70 12.45 4.75
CA VAL A 111 -8.33 11.87 6.04
C VAL A 111 -7.28 12.74 6.73
N ILE A 112 -7.41 12.86 8.03
CA ILE A 112 -6.41 13.51 8.89
C ILE A 112 -5.55 12.43 9.51
N VAL A 113 -4.24 12.63 9.45
CA VAL A 113 -3.25 11.78 10.11
C VAL A 113 -2.26 12.64 10.88
N THR A 114 -1.76 12.12 11.98
CA THR A 114 -0.72 12.76 12.78
C THR A 114 0.56 11.93 12.66
N PRO A 115 1.52 12.31 11.80
CA PRO A 115 2.74 11.55 11.57
C PRO A 115 3.58 11.44 12.84
N THR A 116 4.18 10.28 13.10
CA THR A 116 5.16 10.12 14.18
C THR A 116 6.57 10.49 13.69
N GLN A 117 7.61 10.27 14.50
CA GLN A 117 9.00 10.47 14.07
C GLN A 117 9.44 9.46 13.01
N ASP A 118 8.76 8.31 12.93
CA ASP A 118 9.10 7.24 12.00
C ASP A 118 8.58 7.51 10.58
N ALA A 119 9.15 6.82 9.61
CA ALA A 119 8.63 6.81 8.25
C ALA A 119 7.47 5.81 8.16
N HIS A 120 6.35 6.25 7.62
CA HIS A 120 5.14 5.43 7.47
C HIS A 120 4.89 5.12 6.01
N THR A 121 4.49 3.89 5.70
CA THR A 121 4.15 3.50 4.34
C THR A 121 2.66 3.70 4.11
N ILE A 122 2.30 4.47 3.07
CA ILE A 122 0.94 4.49 2.53
C ILE A 122 0.86 3.34 1.54
N PHE A 123 0.02 2.37 1.84
CA PHE A 123 -0.12 1.14 1.07
C PHE A 123 -1.53 1.06 0.49
N ALA A 124 -1.63 0.97 -0.82
CA ALA A 124 -2.90 0.82 -1.54
C ALA A 124 -2.85 -0.49 -2.34
N GLN A 125 -3.70 -1.45 -1.97
CA GLN A 125 -3.76 -2.76 -2.62
C GLN A 125 -5.06 -2.92 -3.38
N ASN A 126 -5.00 -3.50 -4.58
CA ASN A 126 -6.21 -3.88 -5.31
C ASN A 126 -7.05 -4.87 -4.47
N ILE A 127 -8.37 -4.74 -4.53
CA ILE A 127 -9.35 -5.63 -3.91
C ILE A 127 -9.11 -7.12 -4.21
N ASP A 128 -8.64 -7.46 -5.42
CA ASP A 128 -8.32 -8.83 -5.83
C ASP A 128 -6.99 -9.36 -5.26
N ARG A 129 -6.27 -8.53 -4.49
CA ARG A 129 -4.95 -8.78 -3.89
C ARG A 129 -3.86 -9.13 -4.90
N SER A 130 -4.09 -8.89 -6.19
CA SER A 130 -3.17 -9.25 -7.28
C SER A 130 -2.05 -8.23 -7.51
N GLY A 131 -2.15 -7.05 -6.90
CA GLY A 131 -1.10 -6.04 -6.91
C GLY A 131 -1.35 -4.85 -6.00
N TYR A 132 -0.35 -3.99 -5.89
CA TYR A 132 -0.36 -2.85 -4.97
C TYR A 132 0.53 -1.70 -5.45
N VAL A 133 0.30 -0.53 -4.87
CA VAL A 133 1.24 0.59 -4.88
C VAL A 133 1.56 1.04 -3.46
N ALA A 134 2.84 1.27 -3.17
CA ALA A 134 3.29 1.75 -1.88
C ALA A 134 4.15 3.01 -2.01
N THR A 135 3.95 3.96 -1.10
CA THR A 135 4.73 5.20 -1.00
C THR A 135 5.07 5.50 0.43
N THR A 136 5.98 6.45 0.66
CA THR A 136 6.50 6.75 1.99
C THR A 136 6.09 8.14 2.45
N LEU A 137 5.55 8.23 3.66
CA LEU A 137 5.38 9.45 4.43
C LEU A 137 6.53 9.55 5.43
N ALA A 138 7.50 10.43 5.16
CA ALA A 138 8.72 10.55 5.97
C ALA A 138 8.79 11.89 6.69
N THR A 139 9.37 11.91 7.87
CA THR A 139 9.59 13.16 8.63
C THR A 139 10.97 13.77 8.44
N LYS A 140 11.88 12.99 7.87
CA LYS A 140 13.26 13.40 7.57
C LYS A 140 13.58 13.02 6.13
N LYS A 141 14.34 13.87 5.44
CA LYS A 141 14.92 13.48 4.14
C LYS A 141 15.75 12.23 4.35
N ARG A 142 15.49 11.20 3.54
CA ARG A 142 16.35 10.02 3.46
C ARG A 142 17.74 10.53 3.11
N ARG A 143 18.70 10.39 4.02
CA ARG A 143 20.11 10.59 3.68
C ARG A 143 20.47 9.46 2.74
N THR A 144 20.59 9.76 1.45
CA THR A 144 21.26 8.88 0.52
C THR A 144 22.69 8.79 1.00
N SER A 145 23.07 7.71 1.67
CA SER A 145 24.48 7.46 1.94
C SER A 145 25.17 7.41 0.58
N CYS A 146 26.06 8.36 0.34
CA CYS A 146 26.92 8.41 -0.82
C CYS A 146 27.53 7.02 -1.04
N HIS A 147 27.25 6.40 -2.18
CA HIS A 147 27.75 5.08 -2.54
C HIS A 147 29.26 5.11 -2.93
N THR A 148 29.99 6.15 -2.53
CA THR A 148 31.37 6.41 -2.96
C THR A 148 32.39 6.38 -1.82
N CYS A 149 32.09 5.71 -0.71
CA CYS A 149 33.04 5.55 0.40
C CYS A 149 33.47 4.08 0.61
N TYR A 150 33.53 3.27 -0.45
CA TYR A 150 34.07 1.90 -0.39
C TYR A 150 35.15 1.65 -1.45
N GLY A 151 36.02 2.64 -1.68
CA GLY A 151 37.07 2.54 -2.70
C GLY A 151 38.30 3.43 -2.54
N GLN A 152 38.43 4.21 -1.47
CA GLN A 152 39.59 5.11 -1.26
C GLN A 152 40.06 5.06 0.19
N ASP A 153 40.49 3.88 0.65
CA ASP A 153 41.18 3.74 1.94
C ASP A 153 42.48 2.93 1.84
N ARG A 154 43.11 2.99 0.66
CA ARG A 154 44.51 2.62 0.45
C ARG A 154 45.13 3.53 -0.60
N MET A 155 45.36 4.79 -0.27
CA MET A 155 46.45 5.62 -0.81
C MET A 155 46.62 6.84 0.10
N ALA A 156 47.23 6.63 1.27
CA ALA A 156 47.71 7.73 2.08
C ALA A 156 48.89 8.40 1.37
N ASN A 157 48.75 9.64 0.90
CA ASN A 157 49.63 10.75 1.27
C ASN A 157 49.26 12.06 0.55
N HIS A 158 49.42 13.16 1.28
CA HIS A 158 49.35 14.56 0.85
C HIS A 158 47.97 15.22 0.66
N GLY A 159 47.67 16.13 1.58
CA GLY A 159 47.24 17.48 1.20
C GLY A 159 45.77 17.81 1.35
N ARG A 160 45.50 18.64 2.38
CA ARG A 160 44.41 19.63 2.51
C ARG A 160 42.96 19.13 2.47
N TYR A 161 42.33 19.35 3.62
CA TYR A 161 40.93 19.72 3.78
C TYR A 161 40.49 20.70 2.69
N ASP A 162 39.44 20.36 1.96
CA ASP A 162 38.45 21.32 1.47
C ASP A 162 37.07 20.66 1.55
N GLY A 163 36.13 21.42 2.13
CA GLY A 163 34.86 20.96 2.63
C GLY A 163 33.88 20.48 1.57
N CYS A 164 33.04 19.54 1.97
CA CYS A 164 31.80 19.21 1.28
C CYS A 164 30.79 20.33 1.57
N ASP A 165 30.57 21.22 0.60
CA ASP A 165 29.43 22.14 0.57
C ASP A 165 28.56 21.82 -0.67
N GLY A 166 27.23 21.75 -0.47
CA GLY A 166 26.21 21.74 -1.53
C GLY A 166 25.25 20.57 -1.54
#